data_AF-A0A941UVR5-F1
#
_entry.id   AF-A0A941UVR5-F1
#
_cell.length_a   1.000
_cell.length_b   1.000
_cell.length_c   1.000
_cell.angle_alpha   90.00
_cell.angle_beta   90.00
_cell.angle_gamma   90.00
#
_symmetry.space_group_name_H-M   'P 1'
#
loop_
_entity.id
_entity.type
_entity.pdbx_description
1 polymer ?
#
loop_
_entity_poly.entity_id
_entity_poly.type
_entity_poly.pdbx_seq_one_letter_code
_entity_poly.pdbx_strand_id
1 'polypeptide(L)' 'LNEYAARHDPVEVDMGQLRRMDFVCAGMLLNTLSDLAAHGKTVHLRNVSGLVAALLSVIGINQVAEIGRRRA' A
#
# COMPACT_ATOMS: atom_id res chain seq x y z
N LEU A 1 7.63 1.31 9.27
CA LEU A 1 6.67 0.27 8.82
C LEU A 1 7.07 -1.11 9.33
N ASN A 2 8.32 -1.54 9.14
CA ASN A 2 8.78 -2.89 9.53
C ASN A 2 8.62 -3.21 11.02
N GLU A 3 8.92 -2.28 11.94
CA GLU A 3 8.70 -2.50 13.38
C GLU A 3 7.20 -2.67 13.72
N TYR A 4 6.32 -1.91 13.06
CA TYR A 4 4.88 -2.06 13.20
C TYR A 4 4.43 -3.42 12.64
N ALA A 5 4.90 -3.80 11.46
CA ALA A 5 4.58 -5.09 10.82
C ALA A 5 5.07 -6.30 11.63
N ALA A 6 6.13 -6.16 12.43
CA ALA A 6 6.58 -7.21 13.33
C ALA A 6 5.51 -7.57 14.39
N ARG A 7 4.66 -6.61 14.77
CA ARG A 7 3.63 -6.76 15.84
C ARG A 7 2.20 -6.82 15.31
N HIS A 8 1.98 -6.57 14.02
CA HIS A 8 0.66 -6.45 13.42
C HIS A 8 0.57 -7.24 12.10
N ASP A 9 -0.49 -8.03 11.96
CA ASP A 9 -0.86 -8.75 10.75
C ASP A 9 -2.40 -8.91 10.75
N PRO A 10 -3.14 -8.28 9.81
CA PRO A 10 -2.64 -7.51 8.67
C PRO A 10 -2.00 -6.17 9.06
N VAL A 11 -1.08 -5.70 8.23
CA VAL A 11 -0.49 -4.37 8.29
C VAL A 11 -1.44 -3.37 7.65
N GLU A 12 -2.07 -2.55 8.47
CA GLU A 12 -3.03 -1.55 8.03
C GLU A 12 -2.34 -0.20 7.78
N VAL A 13 -2.45 0.33 6.56
CA VAL A 13 -1.89 1.63 6.19
C VAL A 13 -2.98 2.57 5.68
N ASP A 14 -3.22 3.66 6.41
CA ASP A 14 -4.22 4.66 6.04
C ASP A 14 -3.65 5.69 5.05
N MET A 15 -4.23 5.75 3.85
CA MET A 15 -3.90 6.70 2.78
C MET A 15 -4.85 7.90 2.74
N GLY A 16 -5.67 8.11 3.77
CA GLY A 16 -6.67 9.18 3.84
C GLY A 16 -6.10 10.58 3.63
N GLN A 17 -4.90 10.85 4.16
CA GLN A 17 -4.21 12.15 4.06
C GLN A 17 -3.25 12.24 2.85
N LEU A 18 -3.08 11.16 2.08
CA LEU A 18 -2.20 11.16 0.91
C LEU A 18 -2.85 11.92 -0.25
N ARG A 19 -2.32 13.11 -0.55
CA ARG A 19 -2.85 13.97 -1.62
C ARG A 19 -2.31 13.63 -3.00
N ARG A 20 -1.02 13.30 -3.09
CA ARG A 20 -0.29 13.06 -4.34
C ARG A 20 0.77 11.99 -4.11
N MET A 21 1.07 11.24 -5.16
CA MET A 21 2.17 10.28 -5.22
C MET A 21 2.68 10.23 -6.66
N ASP A 22 3.99 10.13 -6.84
CA ASP A 22 4.62 9.93 -8.14
C ASP A 22 5.06 8.47 -8.33
N PHE A 23 5.56 8.15 -9.53
CA PHE A 23 6.00 6.81 -9.88
C PHE A 23 7.21 6.33 -9.05
N VAL A 24 8.09 7.23 -8.63
CA VAL A 24 9.28 6.87 -7.84
C VAL A 24 8.86 6.45 -6.44
N CYS A 25 8.02 7.25 -5.78
CA CYS A 25 7.42 6.94 -4.49
C CYS A 25 6.61 5.64 -4.55
N ALA A 26 5.81 5.46 -5.61
CA ALA A 26 5.01 4.25 -5.79
C ALA A 26 5.89 2.99 -5.95
N GLY A 27 7.00 3.08 -6.69
CA GLY A 27 7.97 1.98 -6.83
C GLY A 27 8.66 1.64 -5.51
N MET A 28 9.06 2.65 -4.72
CA MET A 28 9.62 2.42 -3.38
C MET A 28 8.60 1.76 -2.44
N LEU A 29 7.35 2.19 -2.51
CA LEU A 29 6.26 1.56 -1.75
C LEU A 29 6.10 0.09 -2.16
N LEU A 30 6.03 -0.20 -3.47
CA LEU A 30 5.95 -1.58 -3.96
C LEU A 30 7.06 -2.45 -3.39
N ASN A 31 8.32 -2.00 -3.47
CA ASN A 31 9.45 -2.76 -2.93
C ASN A 31 9.30 -3.05 -1.44
N THR A 32 8.84 -2.07 -0.66
CA THR A 32 8.59 -2.23 0.77
C THR A 32 7.49 -3.24 1.04
N LEU A 33 6.38 -3.18 0.29
CA LEU A 33 5.25 -4.09 0.48
C LEU A 33 5.59 -5.51 0.00
N SER A 34 6.36 -5.65 -1.08
CA SER A 34 6.87 -6.93 -1.57
C SER A 34 7.76 -7.61 -0.53
N ASP A 35 8.60 -6.86 0.16
CA ASP A 35 9.42 -7.40 1.25
C ASP A 35 8.54 -7.90 2.41
N LEU A 36 7.54 -7.12 2.83
CA LEU A 36 6.58 -7.56 3.85
C LEU A 36 5.81 -8.82 3.44
N ALA A 37 5.33 -8.87 2.19
CA ALA A 37 4.63 -10.04 1.65
C ALA A 37 5.53 -11.28 1.57
N ALA A 38 6.81 -11.11 1.20
CA ALA A 38 7.80 -12.19 1.21
C ALA A 38 8.05 -12.75 2.61
N HIS A 39 7.86 -11.93 3.65
CA HIS A 39 7.89 -12.34 5.05
C HIS A 39 6.54 -12.85 5.58
N GLY A 40 5.58 -13.12 4.68
CA GLY A 40 4.27 -13.69 5.00
C GLY A 40 3.27 -12.71 5.60
N LYS A 41 3.54 -11.39 5.56
CA LYS A 41 2.63 -10.37 6.09
C LYS A 41 1.57 -9.99 5.06
N THR A 42 0.35 -9.82 5.54
CA THR A 42 -0.74 -9.27 4.71
C THR A 42 -0.77 -7.76 4.87
N VAL A 43 -0.91 -6.99 3.78
CA VAL A 43 -0.94 -5.52 3.85
C VAL A 43 -2.24 -4.98 3.26
N HIS A 44 -2.91 -4.10 4.00
CA HIS A 44 -4.13 -3.43 3.55
C HIS A 44 -3.91 -1.91 3.46
N LEU A 45 -4.13 -1.35 2.27
CA LEU A 45 -4.11 0.08 2.02
C LEU A 45 -5.52 0.63 2.09
N ARG A 46 -5.83 1.44 3.12
CA ARG A 46 -7.17 2.01 3.33
C ARG A 46 -7.28 3.45 2.83
N ASN A 47 -8.50 3.88 2.52
CA ASN A 47 -8.83 5.25 2.12
C ASN A 47 -8.04 5.79 0.92
N VAL A 48 -7.63 4.90 0.01
CA VAL A 48 -6.84 5.27 -1.16
C VAL A 48 -7.69 6.13 -2.10
N SER A 49 -7.15 7.28 -2.49
CA SER A 49 -7.81 8.17 -3.45
C SER A 49 -7.86 7.55 -4.84
N GLY A 50 -8.84 7.93 -5.67
CA GLY A 50 -9.04 7.31 -6.98
C GLY A 50 -7.82 7.42 -7.91
N LEU A 51 -7.15 8.57 -7.91
CA LEU A 51 -5.94 8.80 -8.73
C LEU A 51 -4.75 7.96 -8.25
N VAL A 52 -4.54 7.89 -6.93
CA VAL A 52 -3.47 7.06 -6.35
C VAL A 52 -3.76 5.57 -6.61
N ALA A 53 -5.00 5.12 -6.46
CA ALA A 53 -5.38 3.74 -6.75
C ALA A 53 -5.09 3.34 -8.20
N ALA A 54 -5.33 4.24 -9.16
CA ALA A 54 -4.96 4.02 -10.55
C ALA A 54 -3.44 3.87 -10.74
N LEU A 55 -2.64 4.77 -10.15
CA LEU A 55 -1.17 4.70 -10.18
C LEU A 55 -0.66 3.38 -9.56
N LEU A 56 -1.17 3.01 -8.38
CA LEU A 56 -0.82 1.77 -7.70
C LEU A 56 -1.15 0.53 -8.54
N SER A 57 -2.25 0.57 -9.29
CA SER A 57 -2.64 -0.52 -10.18
C SER A 57 -1.69 -0.67 -11.36
N VAL A 58 -1.21 0.45 -11.93
CA VAL A 58 -0.20 0.44 -13.02
C VAL A 58 1.14 -0.12 -12.54
N ILE A 59 1.54 0.21 -11.31
CA ILE A 59 2.78 -0.31 -10.70
C ILE A 59 2.66 -1.79 -10.30
N GLY A 60 1.44 -2.31 -10.15
CA GLY A 60 1.21 -3.71 -9.77
C GLY A 60 1.16 -3.95 -8.25
N ILE A 61 0.88 -2.93 -7.44
CA ILE A 61 0.76 -3.04 -5.97
C ILE A 61 -0.32 -4.04 -5.54
N ASN A 62 -1.38 -4.23 -6.35
CA ASN A 62 -2.45 -5.19 -6.08
C ASN A 62 -1.98 -6.65 -5.94
N GLN A 63 -0.75 -6.96 -6.36
CA GLN A 63 -0.16 -8.29 -6.21
C GLN A 63 0.36 -8.57 -4.79
N VAL A 64 0.64 -7.52 -4.01
CA VAL A 64 1.29 -7.62 -2.70
C VAL A 64 0.51 -6.94 -1.57
N ALA A 65 -0.58 -6.24 -1.90
CA ALA A 65 -1.43 -5.58 -0.92
C ALA A 65 -2.89 -5.46 -1.40
N GLU A 66 -3.83 -5.49 -0.47
CA GLU A 66 -5.24 -5.21 -0.73
C GLU A 66 -5.50 -3.70 -0.73
N ILE A 67 -6.20 -3.20 -1.75
CA ILE A 67 -6.48 -1.76 -1.90
C ILE A 67 -7.95 -1.45 -1.60
N GLY A 68 -8.18 -0.86 -0.43
CA GLY A 68 -9.45 -0.25 -0.03
C GLY A 68 -9.55 1.20 -0.50
N ARG A 69 -10.31 1.45 -1.56
CA ARG A 69 -10.60 2.81 -2.05
C ARG A 69 -11.45 3.59 -1.04
N ARG A 70 -11.21 4.89 -0.96
CA ARG A 70 -12.08 5.82 -0.22
C ARG A 70 -13.49 5.80 -0.84
N ARG A 71 -14.53 5.66 -0.01
CA ARG A 71 -15.91 5.89 -0.45
C ARG A 71 -16.07 7.39 -0.74
N ALA A 72 -16.62 7.71 -1.90
CA ALA A 72 -16.94 9.07 -2.31
C ALA A 72 -18.12 9.62 -1.50
#